data_AF-A0A3M0XUU2-F1
#
_entry.id   AF-A0A3M0XUU2-F1
#
_cell.length_a   1.000
_cell.length_b   1.000
_cell.length_c   1.000
_cell.angle_alpha   90.00
_cell.angle_beta   90.00
_cell.angle_gamma   90.00
#
_symmetry.space_group_name_H-M   'P 1'
#
loop_
_entity.id
_entity.type
_entity.pdbx_description
1 polymer ?
#
loop_
_entity_poly.entity_id
_entity_poly.type
_entity_poly.pdbx_seq_one_letter_code
_entity_poly.pdbx_strand_id
1 'polypeptide(L)'
;MKRTGVIIVFAAWVALGLSAPTQADIIFETTSGKGLTPNGTAFTNSLYEGYVALSDDRVAATDLVDAEHFNLKARRAGQRSDVLPDEVSERKLRDEDAAELSAALNRLRRAFERGGRSRAPVKAAEAQVSYDCWIEAAEGANPAVGFSSAAAARVDDVARCKAAF
;
A
#
# COMPACT_ATOMS: atom_id res chain seq x y z
N MET A 1 55.44 -65.51 -6.56
CA MET A 1 54.43 -64.93 -7.49
C MET A 1 54.21 -63.47 -7.10
N LYS A 2 54.17 -62.60 -8.11
CA LYS A 2 54.27 -61.13 -8.06
C LYS A 2 53.12 -60.47 -7.29
N ARG A 3 53.39 -59.43 -6.49
CA ARG A 3 52.51 -58.26 -6.33
C ARG A 3 53.30 -56.98 -6.06
N THR A 4 53.50 -56.25 -7.15
CA THR A 4 53.70 -54.80 -7.27
C THR A 4 52.47 -54.05 -6.74
N GLY A 5 52.64 -52.81 -6.26
CA GLY A 5 51.52 -51.85 -6.19
C GLY A 5 51.63 -50.81 -5.08
N VAL A 6 52.25 -49.66 -5.37
CA VAL A 6 52.11 -48.40 -4.62
C VAL A 6 50.69 -47.88 -4.82
N ILE A 7 49.99 -47.48 -3.75
CA ILE A 7 48.75 -46.70 -3.85
C ILE A 7 48.89 -45.44 -3.00
N ILE A 8 48.88 -44.32 -3.72
CA ILE A 8 48.91 -42.94 -3.23
C ILE A 8 47.52 -42.60 -2.69
N VAL A 9 47.43 -42.20 -1.42
CA VAL A 9 46.18 -41.70 -0.84
C VAL A 9 46.12 -40.18 -1.07
N PHE A 10 45.22 -39.76 -1.96
CA PHE A 10 44.87 -38.35 -2.16
C PHE A 10 44.01 -37.87 -0.99
N ALA A 11 44.45 -36.81 -0.30
CA ALA A 11 43.66 -36.11 0.70
C ALA A 11 42.51 -35.35 0.00
N ALA A 12 41.27 -35.75 0.24
CA ALA A 12 40.08 -35.06 -0.24
C ALA A 12 39.83 -33.81 0.64
N TRP A 13 39.98 -32.63 0.05
CA TRP A 13 39.54 -31.38 0.65
C TRP A 13 38.04 -31.21 0.42
N VAL A 14 37.25 -31.30 1.48
CA VAL A 14 35.83 -30.94 1.45
C VAL A 14 35.73 -29.42 1.49
N ALA A 15 35.49 -28.79 0.34
CA ALA A 15 35.13 -27.38 0.29
C ALA A 15 33.70 -27.21 0.80
N LEU A 16 33.53 -26.64 2.00
CA LEU A 16 32.24 -26.14 2.45
C LEU A 16 31.82 -24.98 1.53
N GLY A 17 30.79 -25.22 0.72
CA GLY A 17 30.14 -24.16 -0.04
C GLY A 17 29.48 -23.17 0.92
N LEU A 18 29.97 -21.93 0.95
CA LEU A 18 29.31 -20.81 1.59
C LEU A 18 28.01 -20.53 0.81
N SER A 19 26.87 -20.96 1.36
CA SER A 19 25.57 -20.47 0.90
C SER A 19 25.47 -18.99 1.29
N ALA A 20 25.66 -18.09 0.33
CA ALA A 20 25.29 -16.70 0.52
C ALA A 20 23.78 -16.64 0.81
N PRO A 21 23.32 -15.90 1.83
CA PRO A 21 21.89 -15.65 1.97
C PRO A 21 21.44 -14.89 0.72
N THR A 22 20.46 -15.44 0.01
CA THR A 22 19.75 -14.70 -1.04
C THR A 22 19.20 -13.44 -0.39
N GLN A 23 19.65 -12.27 -0.85
CA GLN A 23 18.98 -11.01 -0.57
C GLN A 23 17.51 -11.25 -0.92
N ALA A 24 16.61 -11.19 0.06
CA ALA A 24 15.18 -11.21 -0.24
C ALA A 24 14.91 -9.93 -1.02
N ASP A 25 14.69 -10.05 -2.33
CA ASP A 25 14.23 -8.94 -3.13
C ASP A 25 12.91 -8.45 -2.52
N ILE A 26 12.80 -7.13 -2.29
CA ILE A 26 11.56 -6.52 -1.84
C ILE A 26 10.61 -6.57 -3.03
N ILE A 27 9.69 -7.55 -3.02
CA ILE A 27 8.66 -7.70 -4.05
C ILE A 27 7.41 -6.97 -3.57
N PHE A 28 7.05 -5.86 -4.22
CA PHE A 28 5.79 -5.15 -3.99
C PHE A 28 4.64 -5.84 -4.73
N GLU A 29 3.60 -6.24 -4.00
CA GLU A 29 2.41 -6.85 -4.60
C GLU A 29 1.38 -5.79 -5.02
N THR A 30 1.47 -5.33 -6.26
CA THR A 30 0.62 -4.26 -6.81
C THR A 30 -0.52 -4.77 -7.70
N THR A 31 -0.75 -6.10 -7.75
CA THR A 31 -1.69 -6.71 -8.70
C THR A 31 -2.72 -7.63 -8.09
N SER A 32 -2.53 -8.14 -6.89
CA SER A 32 -3.42 -9.12 -6.24
C SER A 32 -4.88 -8.67 -6.03
N GLY A 33 -5.13 -7.35 -5.95
CA GLY A 33 -6.47 -6.76 -5.94
C GLY A 33 -7.07 -6.51 -7.32
N LYS A 34 -6.33 -6.67 -8.42
CA LYS A 34 -6.80 -6.34 -9.77
C LYS A 34 -7.56 -7.51 -10.40
N GLY A 35 -8.51 -7.19 -11.29
CA GLY A 35 -9.26 -8.18 -12.07
C GLY A 35 -10.23 -9.05 -11.26
N LEU A 36 -10.49 -8.72 -9.99
CA LEU A 36 -11.53 -9.37 -9.21
C LEU A 36 -12.91 -8.93 -9.73
N THR A 37 -13.90 -9.79 -9.57
CA THR A 37 -15.31 -9.45 -9.85
C THR A 37 -16.02 -9.17 -8.53
N PRO A 38 -15.97 -7.93 -8.00
CA PRO A 38 -16.63 -7.59 -6.74
C PRO A 38 -18.15 -7.76 -6.88
N ASN A 39 -18.76 -8.41 -5.90
CA ASN A 39 -20.20 -8.67 -5.84
C ASN A 39 -20.75 -8.39 -4.43
N GLY A 40 -20.16 -7.40 -3.75
CA GLY A 40 -20.61 -6.92 -2.44
C GLY A 40 -21.68 -5.84 -2.55
N THR A 41 -21.78 -5.02 -1.52
CA THR A 41 -22.63 -3.82 -1.51
C THR A 41 -22.11 -2.78 -2.52
N ALA A 42 -22.96 -1.82 -2.92
CA ALA A 42 -22.52 -0.69 -3.73
C ALA A 42 -21.35 0.08 -3.09
N PHE A 43 -21.30 0.19 -1.74
CA PHE A 43 -20.18 0.83 -1.05
C PHE A 43 -18.88 0.04 -1.22
N THR A 44 -18.89 -1.26 -0.96
CA THR A 44 -17.69 -2.11 -1.10
C THR A 44 -17.23 -2.25 -2.55
N ASN A 45 -18.15 -2.25 -3.51
CA ASN A 45 -17.79 -2.31 -4.94
C ASN A 45 -17.17 -0.99 -5.40
N SER A 46 -17.70 0.17 -4.96
CA SER A 46 -17.07 1.46 -5.24
C SER A 46 -15.73 1.64 -4.53
N LEU A 47 -15.55 1.09 -3.32
CA LEU A 47 -14.23 1.04 -2.69
C LEU A 47 -13.24 0.22 -3.53
N TYR A 48 -13.66 -0.94 -4.04
CA TYR A 48 -12.84 -1.76 -4.92
C TYR A 48 -12.32 -0.95 -6.12
N GLU A 49 -13.23 -0.32 -6.86
CA GLU A 49 -12.90 0.48 -8.03
C GLU A 49 -11.96 1.64 -7.70
N GLY A 50 -12.25 2.39 -6.63
CA GLY A 50 -11.43 3.52 -6.20
C GLY A 50 -10.02 3.13 -5.76
N TYR A 51 -9.87 2.03 -5.03
CA TYR A 51 -8.53 1.57 -4.61
C TYR A 51 -7.73 0.91 -5.73
N VAL A 52 -8.38 0.28 -6.72
CA VAL A 52 -7.69 -0.14 -7.95
C VAL A 52 -7.13 1.10 -8.66
N ALA A 53 -7.94 2.15 -8.82
CA ALA A 53 -7.51 3.39 -9.46
C ALA A 53 -6.36 4.09 -8.70
N LEU A 54 -6.42 4.17 -7.36
CA LEU A 54 -5.31 4.72 -6.57
C LEU A 54 -4.05 3.87 -6.68
N SER A 55 -4.17 2.54 -6.65
CA SER A 55 -3.03 1.64 -6.85
C SER A 55 -2.38 1.88 -8.22
N ASP A 56 -3.17 2.01 -9.29
CA ASP A 56 -2.67 2.29 -10.64
C ASP A 56 -2.01 3.67 -10.75
N ASP A 57 -2.57 4.71 -10.12
CA ASP A 57 -1.98 6.06 -10.06
C ASP A 57 -0.60 6.01 -9.38
N ARG A 58 -0.46 5.26 -8.28
CA ARG A 58 0.81 5.09 -7.57
C ARG A 58 1.82 4.25 -8.35
N VAL A 59 1.39 3.21 -9.07
CA VAL A 59 2.27 2.49 -10.01
C VAL A 59 2.80 3.45 -11.08
N ALA A 60 1.95 4.29 -11.67
CA ALA A 60 2.34 5.27 -12.67
C ALA A 60 3.34 6.31 -12.11
N ALA A 61 3.22 6.65 -10.83
CA ALA A 61 4.15 7.51 -10.11
C ALA A 61 5.44 6.79 -9.63
N THR A 62 5.58 5.48 -9.88
CA THR A 62 6.67 4.62 -9.33
C THR A 62 6.70 4.59 -7.80
N ASP A 63 5.56 4.85 -7.16
CA ASP A 63 5.38 4.78 -5.71
C ASP A 63 4.83 3.39 -5.33
N LEU A 64 5.71 2.40 -5.34
CA LEU A 64 5.30 1.00 -5.24
C LEU A 64 4.83 0.59 -3.85
N VAL A 65 5.26 1.30 -2.80
CA VAL A 65 4.81 1.07 -1.42
C VAL A 65 3.34 1.44 -1.29
N ASP A 66 2.96 2.65 -1.71
CA ASP A 66 1.57 3.08 -1.66
C ASP A 66 0.71 2.38 -2.72
N ALA A 67 1.29 1.99 -3.86
CA ALA A 67 0.61 1.15 -4.83
C ALA A 67 0.20 -0.21 -4.25
N GLU A 68 1.09 -0.87 -3.50
CA GLU A 68 0.78 -2.12 -2.80
C GLU A 68 -0.26 -1.89 -1.71
N HIS A 69 -0.12 -0.83 -0.89
CA HIS A 69 -1.09 -0.50 0.15
C HIS A 69 -2.52 -0.40 -0.41
N PHE A 70 -2.72 0.40 -1.47
CA PHE A 70 -4.04 0.52 -2.09
C PHE A 70 -4.45 -0.77 -2.83
N ASN A 71 -3.52 -1.53 -3.40
CA ASN A 71 -3.83 -2.85 -3.98
C ASN A 71 -4.43 -3.81 -2.94
N LEU A 72 -3.85 -3.83 -1.73
CA LEU A 72 -4.33 -4.68 -0.63
C LEU A 72 -5.71 -4.22 -0.13
N LYS A 73 -5.98 -2.91 -0.11
CA LYS A 73 -7.33 -2.38 0.19
C LYS A 73 -8.34 -2.77 -0.89
N ALA A 74 -7.97 -2.67 -2.17
CA ALA A 74 -8.78 -3.15 -3.28
C ALA A 74 -9.09 -4.65 -3.13
N ARG A 75 -8.08 -5.49 -2.84
CA ARG A 75 -8.26 -6.92 -2.63
C ARG A 75 -9.25 -7.21 -1.50
N ARG A 76 -9.11 -6.53 -0.35
CA ARG A 76 -10.06 -6.67 0.78
C ARG A 76 -11.47 -6.29 0.38
N ALA A 77 -11.65 -5.16 -0.31
CA ALA A 77 -12.96 -4.71 -0.79
C ALA A 77 -13.60 -5.72 -1.76
N GLY A 78 -12.82 -6.23 -2.71
CA GLY A 78 -13.26 -7.24 -3.68
C GLY A 78 -13.63 -8.57 -3.03
N GLN A 79 -13.01 -8.91 -1.90
CA GLN A 79 -13.30 -10.11 -1.09
C GLN A 79 -14.42 -9.91 -0.06
N ARG A 80 -15.09 -8.75 -0.06
CA ARG A 80 -16.16 -8.39 0.90
C ARG A 80 -15.67 -8.33 2.35
N SER A 81 -14.38 -8.12 2.57
CA SER A 81 -13.81 -7.84 3.88
C SER A 81 -14.02 -6.37 4.22
N ASP A 82 -14.08 -6.05 5.51
CA ASP A 82 -14.13 -4.66 5.97
C ASP A 82 -12.87 -3.91 5.52
N VAL A 83 -13.09 -2.72 4.97
CA VAL A 83 -12.01 -1.80 4.55
C VAL A 83 -12.22 -0.46 5.25
N LEU A 84 -11.30 -0.14 6.15
CA LEU A 84 -11.33 1.08 6.94
C LEU A 84 -10.53 2.20 6.25
N PRO A 85 -10.86 3.48 6.49
CA PRO A 85 -9.95 4.57 6.17
C PRO A 85 -8.63 4.41 6.95
N ASP A 86 -7.55 4.97 6.42
CA ASP A 86 -6.24 4.94 7.08
C ASP A 86 -6.22 5.80 8.34
N GLU A 87 -5.49 5.33 9.36
CA GLU A 87 -5.39 6.04 10.62
C GLU A 87 -4.27 7.09 10.57
N VAL A 88 -4.54 8.27 11.15
CA VAL A 88 -3.54 9.34 11.32
C VAL A 88 -2.30 8.84 12.07
N SER A 89 -2.49 7.95 13.05
CA SER A 89 -1.40 7.38 13.85
C SER A 89 -0.50 6.39 13.09
N GLU A 90 -0.94 5.91 11.92
CA GLU A 90 -0.16 4.96 11.11
C GLU A 90 0.74 5.66 10.08
N ARG A 91 0.70 7.00 10.04
CA ARG A 91 1.31 7.81 8.99
C ARG A 91 2.29 8.82 9.59
N LYS A 92 3.41 9.07 8.91
CA LYS A 92 4.42 10.04 9.32
C LYS A 92 4.05 11.44 8.79
N LEU A 93 3.10 12.07 9.45
CA LEU A 93 2.58 13.38 9.05
C LEU A 93 3.32 14.53 9.75
N ARG A 94 3.22 15.74 9.18
CA ARG A 94 3.54 16.97 9.90
C ARG A 94 2.43 17.25 10.93
N ASP A 95 2.76 17.93 12.01
CA ASP A 95 1.80 18.17 13.11
C ASP A 95 0.53 18.89 12.62
N GLU A 96 0.69 19.87 11.72
CA GLU A 96 -0.44 20.59 11.13
C GLU A 96 -1.34 19.69 10.25
N ASP A 97 -0.75 18.78 9.47
CA ASP A 97 -1.50 17.85 8.63
C ASP A 97 -2.21 16.81 9.49
N ALA A 98 -1.55 16.30 10.53
CA ALA A 98 -2.11 15.32 11.45
C ALA A 98 -3.37 15.86 12.16
N ALA A 99 -3.35 17.13 12.59
CA ALA A 99 -4.50 17.77 13.21
C ALA A 99 -5.68 17.90 12.23
N GLU A 100 -5.41 18.33 11.00
CA GLU A 100 -6.44 18.50 9.98
C GLU A 100 -7.05 17.16 9.53
N LEU A 101 -6.20 16.17 9.25
CA LEU A 101 -6.60 14.82 8.85
C LEU A 101 -7.35 14.10 9.98
N SER A 102 -7.00 14.35 11.25
CA SER A 102 -7.78 13.84 12.38
C SER A 102 -9.21 14.38 12.39
N ALA A 103 -9.40 15.67 12.09
CA ALA A 103 -10.73 16.25 11.98
C ALA A 103 -11.50 15.68 10.78
N ALA A 104 -10.83 15.47 9.65
CA ALA A 104 -11.38 14.85 8.45
C ALA A 104 -11.82 13.40 8.68
N LEU A 105 -10.97 12.57 9.27
CA LEU A 105 -11.27 11.18 9.62
C LEU A 105 -12.50 11.09 10.54
N ASN A 106 -12.56 11.96 11.55
CA ASN A 106 -13.71 12.05 12.44
C ASN A 106 -14.99 12.48 11.71
N ARG A 107 -14.90 13.40 10.73
CA ARG A 107 -16.04 13.77 9.87
C ARG A 107 -16.54 12.58 9.05
N LEU A 108 -15.62 11.82 8.45
CA LEU A 108 -15.93 10.63 7.65
C LEU A 108 -16.60 9.53 8.50
N ARG A 109 -16.01 9.20 9.66
CA ARG A 109 -16.57 8.21 10.59
C ARG A 109 -17.98 8.56 11.06
N ARG A 110 -18.21 9.82 11.45
CA ARG A 110 -19.55 10.30 11.81
C ARG A 110 -20.56 10.19 10.66
N ALA A 111 -20.13 10.36 9.41
CA ALA A 111 -21.00 10.15 8.25
C ALA A 111 -21.37 8.66 8.08
N PHE A 112 -20.42 7.76 8.33
CA PHE A 112 -20.68 6.32 8.32
C PHE A 112 -21.62 5.88 9.44
N GLU A 113 -21.42 6.37 10.67
CA GLU A 113 -22.28 6.10 11.83
C GLU A 113 -23.75 6.51 11.58
N ARG A 114 -23.97 7.60 10.85
CA ARG A 114 -25.31 8.04 10.42
C ARG A 114 -25.89 7.24 9.25
N GLY A 115 -25.26 6.13 8.88
CA GLY A 115 -25.71 5.23 7.83
C GLY A 115 -25.24 5.61 6.42
N GLY A 116 -24.23 6.47 6.27
CA GLY A 116 -23.74 6.94 4.97
C GLY A 116 -23.43 5.81 3.97
N ARG A 117 -22.84 4.71 4.46
CA ARG A 117 -22.52 3.52 3.64
C ARG A 117 -23.75 2.84 3.04
N SER A 118 -24.93 3.02 3.62
CA SER A 118 -26.20 2.46 3.11
C SER A 118 -27.03 3.49 2.34
N ARG A 119 -27.04 4.76 2.78
CA ARG A 119 -27.88 5.83 2.23
C ARG A 119 -27.27 6.47 0.97
N ALA A 120 -25.96 6.52 0.88
CA ALA A 120 -25.23 7.09 -0.24
C ALA A 120 -23.94 6.28 -0.49
N PRO A 121 -24.06 4.98 -0.81
CA PRO A 121 -22.93 4.04 -0.83
C PRO A 121 -21.77 4.50 -1.72
N VAL A 122 -22.06 4.97 -2.94
CA VAL A 122 -21.03 5.43 -3.90
C VAL A 122 -20.28 6.65 -3.34
N LYS A 123 -21.01 7.69 -2.93
CA LYS A 123 -20.41 8.91 -2.34
C LYS A 123 -19.64 8.63 -1.05
N ALA A 124 -20.12 7.68 -0.25
CA ALA A 124 -19.44 7.27 0.97
C ALA A 124 -18.10 6.56 0.67
N ALA A 125 -18.05 5.76 -0.39
CA ALA A 125 -16.83 5.11 -0.86
C ALA A 125 -15.85 6.13 -1.46
N GLU A 126 -16.34 7.01 -2.34
CA GLU A 126 -15.56 8.14 -2.89
C GLU A 126 -14.92 8.96 -1.77
N ALA A 127 -15.70 9.36 -0.75
CA ALA A 127 -15.17 10.11 0.39
C ALA A 127 -14.08 9.36 1.17
N GLN A 128 -14.17 8.03 1.29
CA GLN A 128 -13.11 7.25 1.94
C GLN A 128 -11.84 7.21 1.09
N VAL A 129 -11.98 6.94 -0.20
CA VAL A 129 -10.86 6.87 -1.16
C VAL A 129 -10.17 8.23 -1.27
N SER A 130 -10.92 9.34 -1.32
CA SER A 130 -10.36 10.69 -1.34
C SER A 130 -9.67 11.07 -0.04
N TYR A 131 -10.21 10.66 1.12
CA TYR A 131 -9.51 10.83 2.40
C TYR A 131 -8.19 10.05 2.42
N ASP A 132 -8.19 8.79 1.98
CA ASP A 132 -7.00 7.94 1.98
C ASP A 132 -5.94 8.43 0.97
N CYS A 133 -6.37 8.96 -0.18
CA CYS A 133 -5.50 9.69 -1.13
C CYS A 133 -4.84 10.89 -0.45
N TRP A 134 -5.62 11.66 0.33
CA TRP A 134 -5.13 12.89 0.97
C TRP A 134 -4.13 12.60 2.08
N ILE A 135 -4.43 11.67 2.99
CA ILE A 135 -3.50 11.32 4.07
C ILE A 135 -2.18 10.75 3.53
N GLU A 136 -2.22 9.93 2.49
CA GLU A 136 -1.01 9.43 1.82
C GLU A 136 -0.24 10.58 1.17
N ALA A 137 -0.90 11.44 0.39
CA ALA A 137 -0.24 12.59 -0.22
C ALA A 137 0.39 13.54 0.83
N ALA A 138 -0.26 13.73 1.98
CA ALA A 138 0.26 14.55 3.07
C ALA A 138 1.48 13.92 3.73
N GLU A 139 1.51 12.58 3.88
CA GLU A 139 2.71 11.87 4.29
C GLU A 139 3.82 12.04 3.25
N GLY A 140 3.53 11.83 1.97
CA GLY A 140 4.51 12.01 0.90
C GLY A 140 5.06 13.44 0.81
N ALA A 141 4.25 14.45 1.14
CA ALA A 141 4.66 15.85 1.19
C ALA A 141 5.47 16.21 2.45
N ASN A 142 5.60 15.29 3.41
CA ASN A 142 6.45 15.48 4.58
C ASN A 142 7.94 15.28 4.21
N PRO A 143 8.80 16.30 4.28
CA PRO A 143 10.21 16.15 3.95
C PRO A 143 10.97 15.19 4.89
N ALA A 144 10.36 14.77 6.01
CA ALA A 144 10.93 13.79 6.93
C ALA A 144 10.83 12.33 6.45
N VAL A 145 10.00 12.02 5.45
CA VAL A 145 9.76 10.63 5.00
C VAL A 145 10.50 10.24 3.72
N GLY A 146 11.17 11.18 3.06
CA GLY A 146 11.85 10.93 1.79
C GLY A 146 12.75 12.09 1.32
N PHE A 147 13.04 12.13 0.03
CA PHE A 147 13.79 13.24 -0.56
C PHE A 147 12.90 14.50 -0.64
N SER A 148 13.43 15.65 -0.25
CA SER A 148 12.67 16.92 -0.24
C SER A 148 12.09 17.32 -1.60
N SER A 149 12.77 16.97 -2.69
CA SER A 149 12.28 17.19 -4.06
C SER A 149 11.06 16.33 -4.40
N ALA A 150 10.99 15.10 -3.89
CA ALA A 150 9.82 14.25 -4.02
C ALA A 150 8.66 14.82 -3.19
N ALA A 151 8.94 15.29 -1.98
CA ALA A 151 7.93 15.91 -1.12
C ALA A 151 7.26 17.15 -1.76
N ALA A 152 8.04 18.01 -2.43
CA ALA A 152 7.49 19.14 -3.17
C ALA A 152 6.53 18.71 -4.29
N ALA A 153 6.81 17.59 -4.97
CA ALA A 153 5.93 17.06 -6.02
C ALA A 153 4.59 16.50 -5.47
N ARG A 154 4.54 16.14 -4.18
CA ARG A 154 3.31 15.63 -3.53
C ARG A 154 2.36 16.74 -3.05
N VAL A 155 2.78 18.02 -3.07
CA VAL A 155 1.92 19.15 -2.62
C VAL A 155 0.68 19.31 -3.50
N ASP A 156 0.83 19.14 -4.82
CA ASP A 156 -0.31 19.20 -5.75
C ASP A 156 -1.25 18.00 -5.57
N ASP A 157 -0.71 16.84 -5.19
CA ASP A 157 -1.49 15.66 -4.81
C ASP A 157 -2.31 15.91 -3.54
N VAL A 158 -1.75 16.56 -2.53
CA VAL A 158 -2.49 16.97 -1.32
C VAL A 158 -3.68 17.85 -1.72
N ALA A 159 -3.46 18.88 -2.54
CA ALA A 159 -4.54 19.77 -2.97
C ALA A 159 -5.62 19.04 -3.77
N ARG A 160 -5.22 18.17 -4.71
CA ARG A 160 -6.14 17.37 -5.54
C ARG A 160 -6.97 16.40 -4.70
N CYS A 161 -6.32 15.58 -3.88
CA CYS A 161 -7.00 14.58 -3.05
C CYS A 161 -7.94 15.27 -2.04
N LYS A 162 -7.48 16.35 -1.40
CA LYS A 162 -8.28 17.11 -0.44
C LYS A 162 -9.50 17.77 -1.07
N ALA A 163 -9.37 18.32 -2.28
CA ALA A 163 -10.50 18.90 -3.00
C ALA A 163 -11.59 17.88 -3.37
N ALA A 164 -11.23 16.59 -3.47
CA ALA A 164 -12.17 15.51 -3.74
C ALA A 164 -12.91 14.98 -2.48
N PHE A 165 -12.49 15.37 -1.26
CA PHE A 165 -13.03 14.90 0.02
C PHE A 165 -14.12 15.80 0.64
#